data_AF-A0A2N1M5C5-F1
#
_entry.id   AF-A0A2N1M5C5-F1
#
_cell.length_a   1.000
_cell.length_b   1.000
_cell.length_c   1.000
_cell.angle_alpha   90.00
_cell.angle_beta   90.00
_cell.angle_gamma   90.00
#
_symmetry.space_group_name_H-M   'P 1'
#
loop_
_entity.id
_entity.type
_entity.pdbx_description
1 polymer ?
#
loop_
_entity_poly.entity_id
_entity_poly.type
_entity_poly.pdbx_seq_one_letter_code
_entity_poly.pdbx_strand_id
1 'polypeptide(L)'
;MARFTALGSPSLFDWAGIHFCLSQIKGFALHKNGRPEFWIFRIKLLLDMLPTLTTLQQRKPYLYSPDWLCPQCNSAPEDLNHLWTCPYILPDLNPCITHRSELVKFRDSCLSSFLSLKPLDITFQTGFSALDCWNFESPSPSCLWLTRGLLPTHLTTISPLLNHFQVELYGEIWLCQNVLFHAWEESQGISAASKLRGPSLKSPSTTISLQIPNSSLATVSQNSWISWISSSIIQVYFLIFVILFDYIFEWLITETLIKPEYGEVAGS
;
A
#
# COMPACT_ATOMS: atom_id res chain seq x y z
N MET A 1 -11.77 11.51 -6.04
CA MET A 1 -10.85 11.26 -7.17
C MET A 1 -10.59 9.77 -7.23
N ALA A 2 -10.87 9.09 -8.34
CA ALA A 2 -10.65 7.65 -8.45
C ALA A 2 -9.14 7.36 -8.34
N ARG A 3 -8.71 6.63 -7.31
CA ARG A 3 -7.29 6.46 -6.95
C ARG A 3 -6.44 5.82 -8.06
N PHE A 4 -7.10 5.13 -8.99
CA PHE A 4 -6.47 4.44 -10.11
C PHE A 4 -6.50 5.24 -11.42
N THR A 5 -7.18 6.39 -11.52
CA THR A 5 -7.18 7.19 -12.77
C THR A 5 -5.86 7.92 -13.03
N ALA A 6 -4.98 8.00 -12.02
CA ALA A 6 -3.61 8.49 -12.17
C ALA A 6 -2.62 7.39 -12.54
N LEU A 7 -3.01 6.12 -12.43
CA LEU A 7 -2.24 5.00 -12.95
C LEU A 7 -2.46 4.99 -14.46
N GLY A 8 -1.41 4.75 -15.24
CA GLY A 8 -1.55 4.63 -16.69
C GLY A 8 -2.49 3.49 -17.10
N SER A 9 -2.47 3.12 -18.39
CA SER A 9 -3.32 2.03 -18.87
C SER A 9 -3.16 0.75 -18.01
N PRO A 10 -4.27 0.04 -17.65
CA PRO A 10 -4.18 -1.20 -16.89
C PRO A 10 -3.27 -2.26 -17.52
N SER A 11 -3.09 -2.23 -18.85
CA SER A 11 -2.20 -3.13 -19.59
C SER A 11 -0.71 -2.96 -19.27
N LEU A 12 -0.33 -1.88 -18.57
CA LEU A 12 1.05 -1.64 -18.13
C LEU A 12 1.46 -2.56 -16.98
N PHE A 13 0.49 -3.15 -16.26
CA PHE A 13 0.76 -3.90 -15.05
C PHE A 13 0.49 -5.39 -15.21
N ASP A 14 1.33 -6.22 -14.58
CA ASP A 14 1.12 -7.65 -14.48
C ASP A 14 0.13 -7.99 -13.37
N TRP A 15 -1.16 -7.90 -13.66
CA TRP A 15 -2.21 -8.22 -12.70
C TRP A 15 -2.18 -9.68 -12.23
N ALA A 16 -1.72 -10.61 -13.07
CA ALA A 16 -1.58 -12.02 -12.69
C ALA A 16 -0.45 -12.20 -11.66
N GLY A 17 0.71 -11.57 -11.89
CA GLY A 17 1.82 -11.55 -10.95
C GLY A 17 1.50 -10.81 -9.66
N ILE A 18 0.80 -9.68 -9.73
CA ILE A 18 0.32 -8.93 -8.55
C ILE A 18 -0.65 -9.80 -7.73
N HIS A 19 -1.62 -10.42 -8.38
CA HIS A 19 -2.56 -11.32 -7.71
C HIS A 19 -1.83 -12.52 -7.09
N PHE A 20 -0.88 -13.11 -7.81
CA PHE A 20 -0.04 -14.19 -7.29
C PHE A 20 0.74 -13.74 -6.04
N CYS A 21 1.38 -12.57 -6.08
CA CYS A 21 2.09 -11.98 -4.93
C CYS A 21 1.17 -11.83 -3.71
N LEU A 22 -0.06 -11.37 -3.92
CA LEU A 22 -1.07 -11.23 -2.87
C LEU A 22 -1.61 -12.59 -2.40
N SER A 23 -1.69 -13.60 -3.28
CA SER A 23 -2.26 -14.91 -2.98
C SER A 23 -1.30 -15.86 -2.29
N GLN A 24 0.02 -15.74 -2.53
CA GLN A 24 1.06 -16.51 -1.82
C GLN A 24 1.02 -16.30 -0.30
N ILE A 25 0.24 -15.33 0.15
CA ILE A 25 0.03 -14.97 1.55
C ILE A 25 -0.97 -15.90 2.25
N LYS A 26 -1.73 -16.73 1.51
CA LYS A 26 -2.66 -17.71 2.12
C LYS A 26 -1.97 -18.75 3.02
N GLY A 27 -0.67 -19.01 2.86
CA GLY A 27 0.12 -19.85 3.76
C GLY A 27 0.56 -19.19 5.08
N PHE A 28 0.31 -17.88 5.25
CA PHE A 28 0.88 -17.08 6.34
C PHE A 28 -0.07 -16.85 7.51
N ALA A 29 -1.37 -17.14 7.34
CA ALA A 29 -2.40 -17.02 8.39
C ALA A 29 -2.26 -18.04 9.55
N LEU A 30 -1.27 -18.95 9.50
CA LEU A 30 -1.10 -20.01 10.49
C LEU A 30 -0.05 -19.72 11.59
N HIS A 31 0.81 -18.70 11.45
CA HIS A 31 1.94 -18.50 12.38
C HIS A 31 1.96 -17.13 13.08
N LYS A 32 2.02 -17.19 14.42
CA LYS A 32 1.82 -16.11 15.41
C LYS A 32 2.94 -15.03 15.51
N ASN A 33 3.81 -14.86 14.50
CA ASN A 33 5.06 -14.11 14.66
C ASN A 33 5.23 -12.94 13.67
N GLY A 34 4.46 -11.84 13.82
CA GLY A 34 4.70 -10.54 13.14
C GLY A 34 4.29 -10.46 11.66
N ARG A 35 3.51 -11.44 11.17
CA ARG A 35 3.12 -11.58 9.76
C ARG A 35 1.82 -10.84 9.36
N PRO A 36 0.83 -10.62 10.25
CA PRO A 36 -0.37 -9.83 9.92
C PRO A 36 -0.06 -8.36 9.58
N GLU A 37 0.91 -7.76 10.26
CA GLU A 37 1.22 -6.33 10.17
C GLU A 37 1.86 -5.98 8.83
N PHE A 38 2.78 -6.81 8.34
CA PHE A 38 3.36 -6.66 7.01
C PHE A 38 2.31 -6.79 5.90
N TRP A 39 1.38 -7.74 6.02
CA TRP A 39 0.31 -7.89 5.03
C TRP A 39 -0.61 -6.67 4.97
N ILE A 40 -1.00 -6.14 6.14
CA ILE A 40 -1.77 -4.91 6.24
C ILE A 40 -1.02 -3.75 5.59
N PHE A 41 0.30 -3.66 5.83
CA PHE A 41 1.16 -2.69 5.16
C PHE A 41 1.09 -2.85 3.64
N ARG A 42 1.30 -4.04 3.09
CA ARG A 42 1.29 -4.26 1.63
C ARG A 42 -0.03 -3.86 0.98
N ILE A 43 -1.17 -4.27 1.56
CA ILE A 43 -2.48 -3.90 1.03
C ILE A 43 -2.67 -2.40 1.09
N LYS A 44 -2.34 -1.77 2.22
CA LYS A 44 -2.50 -0.33 2.36
C LYS A 44 -1.55 0.44 1.46
N LEU A 45 -0.35 -0.07 1.23
CA LEU A 45 0.63 0.47 0.32
C LEU A 45 0.09 0.43 -1.12
N LEU A 46 -0.45 -0.71 -1.56
CA LEU A 46 -1.05 -0.86 -2.88
C LEU A 46 -2.26 0.06 -3.10
N LEU A 47 -3.03 0.33 -2.04
CA LEU A 47 -4.28 1.11 -2.10
C LEU A 47 -4.11 2.61 -1.76
N ASP A 48 -2.88 3.08 -1.54
CA ASP A 48 -2.58 4.43 -1.05
C ASP A 48 -3.34 4.77 0.25
N MET A 49 -3.37 3.80 1.18
CA MET A 49 -4.12 3.85 2.45
C MET A 49 -3.24 3.77 3.70
N LEU A 50 -1.92 3.84 3.55
CA LEU A 50 -1.02 3.95 4.69
C LEU A 50 -1.37 5.21 5.51
N PRO A 51 -1.31 5.15 6.85
CA PRO A 51 -1.61 6.28 7.73
C PRO A 51 -0.50 7.35 7.71
N THR A 52 -0.22 7.92 6.54
CA THR A 52 0.62 9.13 6.39
C THR A 52 -0.08 10.34 7.01
N LEU A 53 0.67 11.39 7.35
CA LEU A 53 0.07 12.61 7.91
C LEU A 53 -1.06 13.16 7.03
N THR A 54 -0.85 13.25 5.72
CA THR A 54 -1.86 13.71 4.76
C THR A 54 -3.12 12.84 4.77
N THR A 55 -2.97 11.53 4.87
CA THR A 55 -4.10 10.60 4.98
C THR A 55 -4.85 10.79 6.30
N LEU A 56 -4.13 11.08 7.39
CA LEU A 56 -4.71 11.33 8.71
C LEU A 56 -5.42 12.69 8.79
N GLN A 57 -4.84 13.74 8.20
CA GLN A 57 -5.46 15.06 8.04
C GLN A 57 -6.80 14.97 7.30
N GLN A 58 -6.87 14.16 6.24
CA GLN A 58 -8.12 13.93 5.51
C GLN A 58 -9.17 13.16 6.33
N ARG A 59 -8.76 12.15 7.10
CA ARG A 59 -9.69 11.27 7.84
C ARG A 59 -10.12 11.85 9.19
N LYS A 60 -9.26 12.63 9.84
CA LYS A 60 -9.47 13.21 11.17
C LYS A 60 -8.97 14.66 11.23
N PRO A 61 -9.56 15.57 10.45
CA PRO A 61 -9.14 16.97 10.41
C PRO A 61 -9.31 17.70 11.75
N TYR A 62 -10.15 17.15 12.65
CA TYR A 62 -10.32 17.66 14.01
C TYR A 62 -9.16 17.32 14.96
N LEU A 63 -8.31 16.37 14.58
CA LEU A 63 -7.17 15.90 15.39
C LEU A 63 -5.82 16.25 14.74
N TYR A 64 -5.78 16.28 13.41
CA TYR A 64 -4.57 16.60 12.64
C TYR A 64 -4.75 17.92 11.90
N SER A 65 -3.96 18.93 12.29
CA SER A 65 -4.00 20.25 11.64
C SER A 65 -3.57 20.15 10.18
N PRO A 66 -4.24 20.83 9.23
CA PRO A 66 -3.83 20.88 7.82
C PRO A 66 -2.49 21.59 7.61
N ASP A 67 -2.07 22.44 8.55
CA ASP A 67 -0.82 23.20 8.46
C ASP A 67 0.42 22.36 8.85
N TRP A 68 0.21 21.17 9.41
CA TRP A 68 1.31 20.29 9.78
C TRP A 68 1.97 19.67 8.54
N LEU A 69 3.28 19.82 8.50
CA LEU A 69 4.16 19.22 7.50
C LEU A 69 4.72 17.89 8.03
N CYS A 70 5.47 17.20 7.18
CA CYS A 70 6.13 15.95 7.52
C CYS A 70 6.87 16.07 8.87
N PRO A 71 6.55 15.24 9.87
CA PRO A 71 7.20 15.26 11.18
C PRO A 71 8.72 15.07 11.13
N GLN A 72 9.20 14.45 10.06
CA GLN A 72 10.62 14.21 9.85
C GLN A 72 11.30 15.46 9.28
N CYS A 73 10.97 15.87 8.05
CA CYS A 73 11.70 16.97 7.39
C CYS A 73 11.11 18.37 7.60
N ASN A 74 9.88 18.48 8.10
CA ASN A 74 9.12 19.73 8.25
C ASN A 74 9.12 20.66 7.02
N SER A 75 9.27 20.10 5.82
CA SER A 75 9.48 20.87 4.57
C SER A 75 8.38 20.67 3.53
N ALA A 76 7.64 19.56 3.61
CA ALA A 76 6.57 19.21 2.67
C ALA A 76 5.49 18.39 3.39
N PRO A 77 4.27 18.29 2.82
CA PRO A 77 3.26 17.35 3.32
C PRO A 77 3.79 15.91 3.28
N GLU A 78 3.58 15.15 4.34
CA GLU A 78 3.90 13.71 4.32
C GLU A 78 2.77 12.96 3.62
N ASP A 79 2.89 12.83 2.31
CA ASP A 79 2.14 11.87 1.49
C ASP A 79 2.93 10.58 1.27
N LEU A 80 2.31 9.63 0.56
CA LEU A 80 2.94 8.35 0.30
C LEU A 80 4.21 8.46 -0.55
N ASN A 81 4.31 9.43 -1.46
CA ASN A 81 5.51 9.61 -2.27
C ASN A 81 6.61 10.25 -1.43
N HIS A 82 6.26 11.21 -0.58
CA HIS A 82 7.18 11.84 0.36
C HIS A 82 7.74 10.83 1.37
N LEU A 83 6.98 9.80 1.78
CA LEU A 83 7.48 8.73 2.65
C LEU A 83 8.78 8.08 2.12
N TRP A 84 8.87 7.88 0.80
CA TRP A 84 10.05 7.26 0.15
C TRP A 84 11.14 8.28 -0.21
N THR A 85 10.77 9.55 -0.36
CA THR A 85 11.66 10.61 -0.85
C THR A 85 12.03 11.62 0.22
N CYS A 86 11.61 11.38 1.46
CA CYS A 86 11.84 12.29 2.56
C CYS A 86 13.35 12.48 2.74
N PRO A 87 13.86 13.73 2.65
CA PRO A 87 15.29 13.99 2.76
C PRO A 87 15.80 13.94 4.21
N TYR A 88 14.96 13.51 5.16
CA TYR A 88 15.25 13.59 6.59
C TYR A 88 16.48 12.77 7.01
N ILE A 89 17.17 13.32 8.00
CA ILE A 89 18.61 13.23 8.23
C ILE A 89 18.85 12.73 9.66
N LEU A 90 18.41 11.51 9.98
CA LEU A 90 19.30 10.68 10.79
C LEU A 90 20.11 9.89 9.77
N PRO A 91 21.46 10.03 9.73
CA PRO A 91 22.30 9.43 8.68
C PRO A 91 22.00 7.95 8.44
N ASP A 92 21.66 7.22 9.51
CA ASP A 92 21.40 5.78 9.47
C ASP A 92 19.94 5.41 9.15
N LEU A 93 19.01 6.38 9.09
CA LEU A 93 17.56 6.15 8.92
C LEU A 93 16.95 7.01 7.81
N ASN A 94 17.75 7.45 6.84
CA ASN A 94 17.27 8.29 5.74
C ASN A 94 16.38 7.48 4.77
N PRO A 95 15.05 7.75 4.71
CA PRO A 95 14.14 6.96 3.88
C PRO A 95 14.49 7.01 2.39
N CYS A 96 14.96 8.16 1.90
CA CYS A 96 15.34 8.34 0.51
C CYS A 96 16.55 7.51 0.12
N ILE A 97 17.60 7.51 0.95
CA ILE A 97 18.81 6.71 0.69
C ILE A 97 18.47 5.21 0.78
N THR A 98 17.72 4.80 1.79
CA THR A 98 17.30 3.40 1.96
C THR A 98 16.44 2.94 0.78
N HIS A 99 15.43 3.72 0.37
CA HIS A 99 14.57 3.38 -0.76
C HIS A 99 15.37 3.19 -2.05
N ARG A 100 16.33 4.08 -2.34
CA ARG A 100 17.24 3.95 -3.49
C ARG A 100 18.10 2.70 -3.41
N SER A 101 18.70 2.41 -2.25
CA SER A 101 19.48 1.19 -2.02
C SER A 101 18.65 -0.07 -2.27
N GLU A 102 17.45 -0.16 -1.71
CA GLU A 102 16.59 -1.33 -1.88
C GLU A 102 16.07 -1.50 -3.31
N LEU A 103 15.82 -0.40 -4.03
CA LEU A 103 15.49 -0.45 -5.45
C LEU A 103 16.65 -0.95 -6.31
N VAL A 104 17.89 -0.52 -6.01
CA VAL A 104 19.09 -1.04 -6.69
C VAL A 104 19.25 -2.53 -6.44
N LYS A 105 19.16 -2.98 -5.19
CA LYS A 105 19.22 -4.41 -4.85
C LYS A 105 18.14 -5.22 -5.55
N PHE A 106 16.92 -4.69 -5.60
CA PHE A 106 15.80 -5.33 -6.30
C PHE A 106 16.07 -5.44 -7.80
N ARG A 107 16.48 -4.34 -8.46
CA ARG A 107 16.85 -4.31 -9.88
C ARG A 107 17.95 -5.32 -10.21
N ASP A 108 19.01 -5.34 -9.41
CA ASP A 108 20.17 -6.21 -9.65
C ASP A 108 19.80 -7.69 -9.43
N SER A 109 18.93 -7.96 -8.45
CA SER A 109 18.34 -9.30 -8.24
C SER A 109 17.47 -9.73 -9.43
N CYS A 110 16.64 -8.82 -9.97
CA CYS A 110 15.85 -9.06 -11.18
C CYS A 110 16.75 -9.45 -12.35
N LEU A 111 17.81 -8.66 -12.59
CA LEU A 111 18.77 -8.92 -13.67
C LEU A 111 19.45 -10.27 -13.49
N SER A 112 19.91 -10.58 -12.27
CA SER A 112 20.52 -11.88 -11.95
C SER A 112 19.56 -13.05 -12.20
N SER A 113 18.28 -12.91 -11.82
CA SER A 113 17.27 -13.94 -12.07
C SER A 113 17.05 -14.15 -13.57
N PHE A 114 16.97 -13.09 -14.38
CA PHE A 114 16.84 -13.23 -15.83
C PHE A 114 18.07 -13.89 -16.48
N LEU A 115 19.27 -13.49 -16.06
CA LEU A 115 20.52 -14.09 -16.56
C LEU A 115 20.63 -15.58 -16.22
N SER A 116 20.05 -16.02 -15.10
CA SER A 116 20.02 -17.44 -14.72
C SER A 116 19.08 -18.29 -15.58
N LEU A 117 18.02 -17.69 -16.15
CA LEU A 117 17.03 -18.39 -16.97
C LEU A 117 17.48 -18.55 -18.42
N LYS A 118 18.17 -17.56 -18.97
CA LYS A 118 18.63 -17.57 -20.37
C LYS A 118 19.82 -16.64 -20.54
N PRO A 119 20.79 -16.98 -21.41
CA PRO A 119 21.78 -16.01 -21.89
C PRO A 119 21.05 -14.83 -22.56
N LEU A 120 21.11 -13.66 -21.93
CA LEU A 120 20.49 -12.44 -22.43
C LEU A 120 21.44 -11.74 -23.40
N ASP A 121 20.89 -11.24 -24.51
CA ASP A 121 21.66 -10.41 -25.43
C ASP A 121 21.85 -8.98 -24.88
N ILE A 122 22.75 -8.23 -25.50
CA ILE A 122 23.06 -6.84 -25.11
C ILE A 122 21.82 -5.94 -25.27
N THR A 123 20.96 -6.26 -26.25
CA THR A 123 19.69 -5.56 -26.50
C THR A 123 18.77 -5.62 -25.28
N PHE A 124 18.59 -6.81 -24.70
CA PHE A 124 17.78 -6.99 -23.50
C PHE A 124 18.34 -6.22 -22.31
N GLN A 125 19.65 -6.33 -22.04
CA GLN A 125 20.27 -5.64 -20.88
C GLN A 125 20.13 -4.12 -21.00
N THR A 126 20.28 -3.58 -22.21
CA THR A 126 20.09 -2.16 -22.51
C THR A 126 18.63 -1.75 -22.30
N GLY A 127 17.68 -2.52 -22.85
CA GLY A 127 16.25 -2.26 -22.69
C GLY A 127 15.78 -2.37 -21.23
N PHE A 128 16.28 -3.37 -20.50
CA PHE A 128 16.01 -3.55 -19.08
C PHE A 128 16.53 -2.36 -18.26
N SER A 129 17.77 -1.95 -18.47
CA SER A 129 18.37 -0.82 -17.74
C SER A 129 17.70 0.52 -18.05
N ALA A 130 17.10 0.64 -19.25
CA ALA A 130 16.39 1.83 -19.69
C ALA A 130 14.92 1.91 -19.19
N LEU A 131 14.42 0.91 -18.47
CA LEU A 131 13.05 0.96 -17.94
C LEU A 131 12.91 2.14 -16.97
N ASP A 132 11.86 2.94 -17.18
CA ASP A 132 11.58 4.14 -16.38
C ASP A 132 11.37 3.83 -14.89
N CYS A 133 10.92 2.62 -14.54
CA CYS A 133 10.75 2.21 -13.15
C CYS A 133 12.06 2.14 -12.34
N TRP A 134 13.22 2.21 -12.99
CA TRP A 134 14.53 2.29 -12.34
C TRP A 134 15.01 3.71 -12.07
N ASN A 135 14.28 4.75 -12.49
CA ASN A 135 14.65 6.12 -12.19
C ASN A 135 14.29 6.48 -10.74
N PHE A 136 15.21 6.22 -9.80
CA PHE A 136 15.03 6.42 -8.35
C PHE A 136 15.71 7.68 -7.78
N GLU A 137 16.54 8.37 -8.56
CA GLU A 137 17.16 9.64 -8.14
C GLU A 137 16.09 10.73 -7.99
N SER A 138 15.21 10.83 -8.97
CA SER A 138 13.96 11.56 -8.89
C SER A 138 12.84 10.59 -9.28
N PRO A 139 12.27 9.84 -8.32
CA PRO A 139 11.35 8.73 -8.58
C PRO A 139 10.30 9.05 -9.62
N SER A 140 10.39 8.39 -10.78
CA SER A 140 9.36 8.50 -11.81
C SER A 140 8.03 7.94 -11.30
N PRO A 141 6.89 8.26 -11.96
CA PRO A 141 5.62 7.61 -11.65
C PRO A 141 5.72 6.08 -11.68
N SER A 142 6.42 5.50 -12.66
CA SER A 142 6.63 4.05 -12.77
C SER A 142 7.42 3.48 -11.59
N CYS A 143 8.45 4.19 -11.11
CA CYS A 143 9.22 3.81 -9.92
C CYS A 143 8.33 3.82 -8.67
N LEU A 144 7.48 4.83 -8.54
CA LEU A 144 6.53 4.98 -7.43
C LEU A 144 5.41 3.92 -7.47
N TRP A 145 4.97 3.50 -8.66
CA TRP A 145 4.03 2.39 -8.83
C TRP A 145 4.66 1.05 -8.49
N LEU A 146 5.90 0.82 -8.93
CA LEU A 146 6.66 -0.36 -8.53
C LEU A 146 6.81 -0.46 -7.01
N THR A 147 7.10 0.67 -6.35
CA THR A 147 7.18 0.78 -4.88
C THR A 147 5.86 0.34 -4.22
N ARG A 148 4.71 0.67 -4.82
CA ARG A 148 3.37 0.23 -4.36
C ARG A 148 3.09 -1.25 -4.59
N GLY A 149 3.94 -1.95 -5.34
CA GLY A 149 3.76 -3.35 -5.72
C GLY A 149 3.05 -3.53 -7.06
N LEU A 150 2.87 -2.46 -7.85
CA LEU A 150 2.38 -2.55 -9.21
C LEU A 150 3.54 -2.91 -10.14
N LEU A 151 3.66 -4.20 -10.46
CA LEU A 151 4.70 -4.72 -11.34
C LEU A 151 4.45 -4.35 -12.80
N PRO A 152 5.41 -3.72 -13.49
CA PRO A 152 5.37 -3.60 -14.94
C PRO A 152 5.30 -4.99 -15.62
N THR A 153 4.58 -5.09 -16.73
CA THR A 153 4.46 -6.34 -17.52
C THR A 153 5.80 -6.88 -18.02
N HIS A 154 6.84 -6.05 -18.12
CA HIS A 154 8.20 -6.48 -18.46
C HIS A 154 8.88 -7.29 -17.34
N LEU A 155 8.31 -7.34 -16.13
CA LEU A 155 8.87 -7.99 -14.93
C LEU A 155 8.03 -9.17 -14.42
N THR A 156 7.22 -9.80 -15.28
CA THR A 156 6.17 -10.80 -14.97
C THR A 156 6.61 -12.09 -14.25
N THR A 157 7.91 -12.32 -14.05
CA THR A 157 8.46 -13.54 -13.42
C THR A 157 9.11 -13.28 -12.05
N ILE A 158 9.06 -12.04 -11.58
CA ILE A 158 9.91 -11.57 -10.48
C ILE A 158 9.12 -11.35 -9.17
N SER A 159 7.89 -11.84 -9.13
CA SER A 159 6.96 -11.81 -8.00
C SER A 159 7.59 -12.15 -6.63
N PRO A 160 8.45 -13.19 -6.49
CA PRO A 160 9.13 -13.46 -5.21
C PRO A 160 10.11 -12.36 -4.78
N LEU A 161 10.83 -11.75 -5.72
CA LEU A 161 11.76 -10.67 -5.39
C LEU A 161 11.01 -9.39 -5.02
N LEU A 162 9.83 -9.14 -5.60
CA LEU A 162 8.98 -8.03 -5.18
C LEU A 162 8.58 -8.17 -3.70
N ASN A 163 8.26 -9.40 -3.27
CA ASN A 163 7.94 -9.64 -1.86
C ASN A 163 9.11 -9.27 -0.96
N HIS A 164 10.33 -9.67 -1.32
CA HIS A 164 11.53 -9.34 -0.55
C HIS A 164 11.75 -7.82 -0.50
N PHE A 165 11.70 -7.14 -1.65
CA PHE A 165 11.80 -5.70 -1.73
C PHE A 165 10.79 -4.98 -0.80
N GLN A 166 9.53 -5.41 -0.80
CA GLN A 166 8.51 -4.81 0.07
C GLN A 166 8.71 -5.13 1.55
N VAL A 167 9.30 -6.28 1.90
CA VAL A 167 9.69 -6.59 3.29
C VAL A 167 10.75 -5.61 3.77
N GLU A 168 11.76 -5.30 2.94
CA GLU A 168 12.80 -4.33 3.28
C GLU A 168 12.19 -2.92 3.44
N LEU A 169 11.31 -2.48 2.54
CA LEU A 169 10.60 -1.19 2.71
C LEU A 169 9.78 -1.14 4.01
N TYR A 170 9.16 -2.26 4.39
CA TYR A 170 8.41 -2.35 5.63
C TYR A 170 9.34 -2.24 6.85
N GLY A 171 10.42 -3.01 6.88
CA GLY A 171 11.35 -3.07 8.01
C GLY A 171 12.14 -1.78 8.19
N GLU A 172 12.77 -1.32 7.11
CA GLU A 172 13.80 -0.27 7.17
C GLU A 172 13.22 1.14 7.12
N ILE A 173 12.04 1.32 6.51
CA ILE A 173 11.41 2.65 6.35
C ILE A 173 10.14 2.74 7.18
N TRP A 174 9.18 1.85 6.93
CA TRP A 174 7.85 1.98 7.50
C TRP A 174 7.84 1.83 9.04
N LEU A 175 8.52 0.82 9.59
CA LEU A 175 8.57 0.65 11.05
C LEU A 175 9.24 1.84 11.75
N CYS A 176 10.38 2.30 11.24
CA CYS A 176 11.08 3.48 11.75
C CYS A 176 10.20 4.74 11.68
N GLN A 177 9.51 4.95 10.56
CA GLN A 177 8.57 6.05 10.42
C GLN A 177 7.46 5.97 11.47
N ASN A 178 6.85 4.81 11.72
CA ASN A 178 5.77 4.70 12.71
C ASN A 178 6.23 5.04 14.13
N VAL A 179 7.44 4.60 14.51
CA VAL A 179 8.02 4.92 15.83
C VAL A 179 8.20 6.44 15.96
N LEU A 180 8.80 7.08 14.96
CA LEU A 180 9.00 8.53 14.94
C LEU A 180 7.68 9.30 14.92
N PHE A 181 6.72 8.82 14.13
CA PHE A 181 5.40 9.43 14.00
C PHE A 181 4.63 9.37 15.31
N HIS A 182 4.69 8.26 16.05
CA HIS A 182 4.07 8.14 17.36
C HIS A 182 4.68 9.08 18.40
N ALA A 183 6.01 9.17 18.46
CA ALA A 183 6.68 10.12 19.35
C ALA A 183 6.31 11.57 19.01
N TRP A 184 6.21 11.89 17.71
CA TRP A 184 5.75 13.18 17.26
C TRP A 184 4.28 13.45 17.63
N GLU A 185 3.37 12.49 17.44
CA GLU A 185 1.96 12.63 17.84
C GLU A 185 1.83 12.93 19.35
N GLU A 186 2.62 12.26 20.19
CA GLU A 186 2.66 12.53 21.63
C GLU A 186 3.12 13.97 21.93
N SER A 187 4.11 14.48 21.19
CA SER A 187 4.55 15.88 21.30
C SER A 187 3.46 16.89 20.93
N GLN A 188 2.52 16.50 20.07
CA GLN A 188 1.34 17.30 19.70
C GLN A 188 0.16 17.10 20.67
N GLY A 189 0.33 16.31 21.74
CA GLY A 189 -0.73 16.00 22.70
C GLY A 189 -1.79 15.01 22.18
N ILE A 190 -1.49 14.28 21.10
CA ILE A 190 -2.37 13.27 20.53
C ILE A 190 -2.14 11.93 21.24
N SER A 191 -3.17 11.43 21.93
CA SER A 191 -3.13 10.14 22.63
C SER A 191 -3.98 9.07 21.92
N ALA A 192 -3.81 7.80 22.30
CA ALA A 192 -4.67 6.73 21.82
C ALA A 192 -6.17 7.01 22.10
N ALA A 193 -6.47 7.64 23.24
CA ALA A 193 -7.83 8.00 23.62
C ALA A 193 -8.43 9.09 22.71
N SER A 194 -7.64 10.09 22.29
CA SER A 194 -8.13 11.13 21.36
C SER A 194 -8.40 10.56 19.97
N LYS A 195 -7.64 9.55 19.55
CA LYS A 195 -7.88 8.83 18.28
C LYS A 195 -9.18 8.00 18.30
N LEU A 196 -9.62 7.50 19.44
CA LEU A 196 -10.88 6.73 19.56
C LEU A 196 -12.11 7.63 19.60
N ARG A 197 -11.94 8.88 20.03
CA ARG A 197 -13.04 9.84 20.09
C ARG A 197 -13.38 10.31 18.66
N GLY A 198 -14.64 10.13 18.27
CA GLY A 198 -15.17 10.74 17.05
C GLY A 198 -15.13 12.28 17.13
N PRO A 199 -15.48 12.99 16.04
CA PRO A 199 -15.62 14.44 16.10
C PRO A 199 -16.52 14.80 17.27
N SER A 200 -16.00 15.57 18.24
CA SER A 200 -16.83 16.05 19.33
C SER A 200 -17.87 16.98 18.72
N LEU A 201 -19.12 16.52 18.59
CA LEU A 201 -20.23 17.46 18.44
C LEU A 201 -20.16 18.37 19.67
N LYS A 202 -19.80 19.64 19.49
CA LYS A 202 -20.09 20.66 20.49
C LYS A 202 -21.60 20.82 20.51
N SER A 203 -22.30 19.94 21.21
CA SER A 203 -23.68 20.18 21.62
C SER A 203 -23.66 21.26 22.70
N PRO A 204 -24.45 22.34 22.58
CA PRO A 204 -24.63 23.27 23.69
C PRO A 204 -25.20 22.48 24.88
N SER A 205 -24.61 22.69 26.05
CA SER A 205 -25.01 22.04 27.28
C SER A 205 -26.45 22.43 27.63
N THR A 206 -27.37 21.47 27.55
CA THR A 206 -28.65 21.55 28.27
C THR A 206 -28.74 20.35 29.20
N THR A 207 -28.52 20.61 30.47
CA THR A 207 -28.67 19.69 31.60
C THR A 207 -30.10 19.16 31.64
N ILE A 208 -30.29 17.86 31.41
CA ILE A 208 -31.42 17.12 31.98
C ILE A 208 -30.85 15.83 32.58
N SER A 209 -30.86 15.80 33.91
CA SER A 209 -30.56 14.65 34.74
C SER A 209 -31.58 13.54 34.49
N LEU A 210 -31.12 12.33 34.15
CA LEU A 210 -31.90 11.11 34.36
C LEU A 210 -30.99 10.04 34.96
N GLN A 211 -31.22 9.74 36.23
CA GLN A 211 -30.60 8.64 36.96
C GLN A 211 -31.36 7.34 36.70
N ILE A 212 -30.68 6.26 36.31
CA ILE A 212 -31.07 4.85 36.55
C ILE A 212 -29.78 4.01 36.70
N PRO A 213 -29.72 3.00 37.59
CA PRO A 213 -28.49 2.62 38.30
C PRO A 213 -27.69 1.45 37.71
N ASN A 214 -26.47 1.33 38.24
CA ASN A 214 -25.45 0.28 38.15
C ASN A 214 -25.84 -1.08 37.53
N SER A 215 -25.05 -1.51 36.53
CA SER A 215 -24.54 -2.88 36.50
C SER A 215 -23.04 -2.87 36.20
N SER A 216 -22.27 -3.33 37.18
CA SER A 216 -20.86 -3.69 37.01
C SER A 216 -20.78 -5.15 36.58
N LEU A 217 -19.93 -5.41 35.59
CA LEU A 217 -19.18 -6.65 35.32
C LEU A 217 -19.39 -7.18 33.90
N ALA A 218 -18.49 -6.79 32.99
CA ALA A 218 -18.00 -7.65 31.92
C ALA A 218 -16.60 -7.17 31.50
N THR A 219 -15.59 -7.84 32.02
CA THR A 219 -14.25 -7.94 31.42
C THR A 219 -14.37 -8.43 29.98
N VAL A 220 -14.00 -7.61 29.00
CA VAL A 220 -13.27 -8.07 27.79
C VAL A 220 -12.35 -6.94 27.33
N SER A 221 -11.12 -6.97 27.82
CA SER A 221 -9.96 -6.45 27.08
C SER A 221 -9.61 -7.48 26.01
N GLN A 222 -10.25 -7.39 24.85
CA GLN A 222 -9.73 -8.00 23.62
C GLN A 222 -9.56 -6.91 22.57
N ASN A 223 -8.31 -6.47 22.46
CA ASN A 223 -7.65 -6.17 21.20
C ASN A 223 -8.42 -5.25 20.23
N SER A 224 -8.43 -3.94 20.56
CA SER A 224 -8.84 -2.84 19.68
C SER A 224 -8.28 -2.93 18.25
N TRP A 225 -7.08 -3.51 18.08
CA TRP A 225 -6.49 -3.76 16.76
C TRP A 225 -7.23 -4.83 15.93
N ILE A 226 -7.85 -5.86 16.54
CA ILE A 226 -8.63 -6.89 15.84
C ILE A 226 -9.95 -6.31 15.31
N SER A 227 -10.60 -5.42 16.07
CA SER A 227 -11.80 -4.70 15.60
C SER A 227 -11.48 -3.72 14.47
N TRP A 228 -10.31 -3.06 14.53
CA TRP A 228 -9.82 -2.20 13.46
C TRP A 228 -9.38 -2.96 12.20
N ILE A 229 -8.72 -4.12 12.37
CA ILE A 229 -8.40 -5.04 11.28
C ILE A 229 -9.70 -5.54 10.66
N SER A 230 -10.67 -6.01 11.44
CA SER A 230 -11.96 -6.48 10.91
C SER A 230 -12.69 -5.39 10.15
N SER A 231 -12.73 -4.15 10.66
CA SER A 231 -13.36 -3.02 9.97
C SER A 231 -12.61 -2.59 8.70
N SER A 232 -11.28 -2.65 8.72
CA SER A 232 -10.44 -2.37 7.54
C SER A 232 -10.53 -3.50 6.52
N ILE A 233 -10.62 -4.76 6.96
CA ILE A 233 -10.79 -5.96 6.14
C ILE A 233 -12.17 -5.98 5.49
N ILE A 234 -13.24 -5.55 6.17
CA ILE A 234 -14.58 -5.45 5.59
C ILE A 234 -14.63 -4.36 4.49
N GLN A 235 -13.99 -3.20 4.72
CA GLN A 235 -13.85 -2.16 3.68
C GLN A 235 -12.91 -2.57 2.54
N VAL A 236 -11.84 -3.32 2.83
CA VAL A 236 -10.86 -3.83 1.86
C VAL A 236 -11.42 -4.99 1.05
N TYR A 237 -12.22 -5.90 1.62
CA TYR A 237 -12.93 -6.92 0.85
C TYR A 237 -13.93 -6.27 -0.09
N PHE A 238 -14.63 -5.20 0.31
CA PHE A 238 -15.47 -4.47 -0.62
C PHE A 238 -14.67 -3.84 -1.76
N LEU A 239 -13.48 -3.28 -1.49
CA LEU A 239 -12.63 -2.65 -2.51
C LEU A 239 -11.88 -3.66 -3.40
N ILE A 240 -11.41 -4.77 -2.84
CA ILE A 240 -10.80 -5.90 -3.57
C ILE A 240 -11.88 -6.64 -4.34
N PHE A 241 -13.08 -6.78 -3.80
CA PHE A 241 -14.24 -7.30 -4.53
C PHE A 241 -14.61 -6.35 -5.66
N VAL A 242 -14.61 -5.03 -5.48
CA VAL A 242 -14.84 -4.07 -6.57
C VAL A 242 -13.73 -4.14 -7.63
N ILE A 243 -12.45 -4.15 -7.23
CA ILE A 243 -11.31 -4.26 -8.16
C ILE A 243 -11.30 -5.61 -8.90
N LEU A 244 -11.65 -6.72 -8.25
CA LEU A 244 -11.75 -8.04 -8.88
C LEU A 244 -13.06 -8.20 -9.68
N PHE A 245 -14.16 -7.60 -9.25
CA PHE A 245 -15.47 -7.68 -9.91
C PHE A 245 -15.47 -6.86 -11.19
N ASP A 246 -14.91 -5.65 -11.19
CA ASP A 246 -14.76 -4.84 -12.41
C ASP A 246 -13.84 -5.54 -13.43
N TYR A 247 -12.77 -6.21 -12.96
CA TYR A 247 -11.83 -6.94 -13.83
C TYR A 247 -12.42 -8.27 -14.36
N ILE A 248 -13.23 -8.98 -13.57
CA ILE A 248 -13.94 -10.20 -14.01
C ILE A 248 -15.11 -9.84 -14.93
N PHE A 249 -15.82 -8.74 -14.67
CA PHE A 249 -16.96 -8.30 -15.46
C PHE A 249 -16.55 -7.77 -16.83
N GLU A 250 -15.51 -6.94 -16.92
CA GLU A 250 -14.93 -6.50 -18.21
C GLU A 250 -14.38 -7.68 -19.04
N TRP A 251 -13.71 -8.63 -18.39
CA TRP A 251 -13.21 -9.86 -19.03
C TRP A 251 -14.36 -10.76 -19.54
N LEU A 252 -15.45 -10.90 -18.78
CA LEU A 252 -16.63 -11.65 -19.22
C LEU A 252 -17.33 -11.01 -20.42
N ILE A 253 -17.40 -9.68 -20.47
CA ILE A 253 -18.03 -8.89 -21.54
C ILE A 253 -17.20 -8.97 -22.84
N THR A 254 -15.86 -8.95 -22.76
CA THR A 254 -14.99 -9.02 -23.93
C THR A 254 -14.95 -10.42 -24.56
N GLU A 255 -15.06 -11.48 -23.77
CA GLU A 255 -14.98 -12.87 -24.27
C GLU A 255 -16.34 -13.43 -24.73
N THR A 256 -17.46 -12.80 -24.34
CA THR A 256 -18.81 -13.19 -24.81
C THR A 256 -19.31 -12.41 -26.01
N LEU A 257 -18.72 -11.25 -26.34
CA LEU A 257 -19.16 -10.40 -27.48
C LEU A 257 -18.21 -10.41 -28.69
N ILE A 258 -17.09 -11.14 -28.64
CA ILE A 258 -16.18 -11.32 -29.78
C ILE A 258 -15.95 -12.83 -30.01
N LYS A 259 -17.00 -13.53 -30.44
CA LYS A 259 -16.84 -14.64 -31.38
C LYS A 259 -17.42 -14.18 -32.71
N PRO A 260 -16.60 -14.00 -33.76
CA PRO A 260 -17.16 -13.82 -35.09
C PRO A 260 -17.85 -15.14 -35.47
N GLU A 261 -19.15 -15.07 -35.74
CA GLU A 261 -19.86 -16.06 -36.52
C GLU A 261 -19.19 -16.14 -37.90
N TYR A 262 -18.18 -17.01 -38.03
CA TYR A 262 -17.79 -17.49 -39.35
C TYR A 262 -18.76 -18.61 -39.73
N GLY A 263 -19.79 -18.20 -40.46
CA GLY A 263 -20.50 -19.10 -41.36
C GLY A 263 -19.61 -19.49 -42.54
N GLU A 264 -19.73 -20.75 -42.93
CA GLU A 264 -20.00 -21.24 -44.30
C GLU A 264 -19.15 -22.44 -44.77
N VAL A 265 -19.90 -23.54 -45.04
CA VAL A 265 -19.95 -24.29 -46.31
C VAL A 265 -18.93 -25.42 -46.60
N ALA A 266 -19.53 -26.45 -47.23
CA ALA A 266 -19.00 -27.63 -47.93
C ALA A 266 -18.66 -28.85 -47.03
N GLY A 267 -19.23 -30.04 -47.20
CA GLY A 267 -19.80 -30.66 -48.40
C GLY A 267 -18.95 -31.86 -48.77
N SER A 268 -19.29 -33.06 -48.26
CA SER A 268 -19.18 -34.37 -48.95
C SER A 268 -20.01 -35.39 -48.17
#